data_AF-A0A4P7JJU1-F1
#
_entry.id   AF-A0A4P7JJU1-F1
#
_cell.length_a   1.000
_cell.length_b   1.000
_cell.length_c   1.000
_cell.angle_alpha   90.00
_cell.angle_beta   90.00
_cell.angle_gamma   90.00
#
_symmetry.space_group_name_H-M   'P 1'
#
loop_
_entity.id
_entity.type
_entity.pdbx_description
1 polymer ?
#
loop_
_entity_poly.entity_id
_entity_poly.type
_entity_poly.pdbx_seq_one_letter_code
_entity_poly.pdbx_strand_id
1 'polypeptide(L)'
;MTNIVFGFNLFTLLTALVVAIAHILGVIGLVTEQLTIQYFYIATPISITLIVINVCITRGLQQKKSWAYYLASAEMLAILICALVDSVFFIEDLSSLFFNLFICALTASAICALYRDFQMDRS
;
A
#
# COMPACT_ATOMS: atom_id res chain seq x y z
N MET A 1 -6.44 -19.09 -2.73
CA MET A 1 -6.81 -18.36 -1.50
C MET A 1 -5.63 -18.07 -0.57
N THR A 2 -4.89 -19.06 -0.06
CA THR A 2 -3.82 -18.84 0.93
C THR A 2 -2.74 -17.85 0.49
N ASN A 3 -2.37 -17.85 -0.79
CA ASN A 3 -1.34 -16.94 -1.33
C ASN A 3 -1.79 -15.47 -1.45
N ILE A 4 -3.09 -15.19 -1.66
CA ILE A 4 -3.60 -13.81 -1.82
C ILE A 4 -3.73 -13.14 -0.46
N VAL A 5 -4.27 -13.85 0.53
CA VAL A 5 -4.35 -13.38 1.91
C VAL A 5 -2.95 -13.21 2.50
N PHE A 6 -2.01 -14.11 2.18
CA PHE A 6 -0.61 -13.94 2.57
C PHE A 6 0.04 -12.73 1.90
N GLY A 7 -0.23 -12.49 0.61
CA GLY A 7 0.24 -11.30 -0.11
C GLY A 7 -0.27 -10.00 0.49
N PHE A 8 -1.57 -9.94 0.83
CA PHE A 8 -2.15 -8.78 1.51
C PHE A 8 -1.64 -8.63 2.94
N ASN A 9 -1.52 -9.71 3.72
CA ASN A 9 -0.89 -9.66 5.04
C ASN A 9 0.55 -9.15 4.97
N LEU A 10 1.34 -9.62 3.99
CA LEU A 10 2.70 -9.15 3.76
C LEU A 10 2.70 -7.67 3.38
N PHE A 11 1.75 -7.24 2.55
CA PHE A 11 1.57 -5.84 2.21
C PHE A 11 1.22 -5.00 3.45
N THR A 12 0.25 -5.42 4.27
CA THR A 12 -0.07 -4.78 5.56
C THR A 12 1.16 -4.68 6.46
N LEU A 13 1.98 -5.73 6.53
CA LEU A 13 3.18 -5.79 7.38
C LEU A 13 4.28 -4.87 6.87
N LEU A 14 4.46 -4.79 5.55
CA LEU A 14 5.37 -3.85 4.90
C LEU A 14 4.91 -2.40 5.08
N THR A 15 3.61 -2.12 4.91
CA THR A 15 3.02 -0.80 5.16
C THR A 15 3.22 -0.39 6.62
N ALA A 16 2.95 -1.30 7.57
CA ALA A 16 3.18 -1.04 8.99
C ALA A 16 4.67 -0.78 9.29
N LEU A 17 5.58 -1.51 8.66
CA LEU A 17 7.02 -1.31 8.81
C LEU A 17 7.48 0.03 8.25
N VAL A 18 7.04 0.41 7.04
CA VAL A 18 7.36 1.70 6.41
C VAL A 18 6.82 2.85 7.26
N VAL A 19 5.59 2.74 7.75
CA VAL A 19 4.99 3.72 8.66
C VAL A 19 5.81 3.85 9.95
N ALA A 20 6.22 2.73 10.55
CA ALA A 20 7.03 2.74 11.76
C ALA A 20 8.39 3.40 11.54
N ILE A 21 9.07 3.09 10.43
CA ILE A 21 10.35 3.73 10.05
C ILE A 21 10.15 5.24 9.85
N ALA A 22 9.10 5.65 9.13
CA ALA A 22 8.78 7.06 8.91
C ALA A 22 8.50 7.79 10.22
N HIS A 23 7.85 7.14 11.19
CA HIS A 23 7.64 7.71 12.53
C HIS A 23 8.95 7.86 13.31
N ILE A 24 9.82 6.84 13.32
CA ILE A 24 11.11 6.91 14.00
C ILE A 24 11.96 8.04 13.41
N LEU A 25 12.01 8.15 12.07
CA LEU A 25 12.69 9.24 11.38
C LEU A 25 12.04 10.59 11.70
N GLY A 26 10.72 10.66 11.80
CA GLY A 26 9.99 11.84 12.23
C GLY A 26 10.35 12.30 13.64
N VAL A 27 10.43 11.37 14.61
CA VAL A 27 10.85 11.66 15.98
C VAL A 27 12.31 12.13 16.02
N ILE A 28 13.21 11.46 15.30
CA ILE A 28 14.62 11.89 15.20
C ILE A 28 14.68 13.30 14.62
N GLY A 29 13.97 13.56 13.53
CA GLY A 29 13.91 14.87 12.88
C GLY A 29 13.36 15.98 13.79
N LEU A 30 12.42 15.66 14.68
CA LEU A 30 11.94 16.58 15.72
C LEU A 30 12.99 16.86 16.78
N VAL A 31 13.68 15.83 17.27
CA VAL A 31 14.74 15.97 18.27
C VAL A 31 15.94 16.75 17.71
N THR A 32 16.22 16.63 16.41
CA THR A 32 17.30 17.35 15.73
C THR A 32 16.87 18.70 15.14
N GLU A 33 15.65 19.18 15.42
CA GLU A 33 15.07 20.43 14.90
C GLU A 33 15.03 20.56 13.35
N GLN A 34 15.12 19.43 12.63
CA GLN A 34 15.13 19.39 11.16
C GLN A 34 13.71 19.32 10.57
N LEU A 35 12.72 18.92 11.36
CA LEU A 35 11.31 18.79 10.97
C LEU A 35 10.43 19.63 11.89
N THR A 36 9.47 20.36 11.31
CA THR A 36 8.50 21.11 12.13
C THR A 36 7.47 20.16 12.75
N ILE A 37 7.10 20.44 14.00
CA ILE A 37 6.12 19.70 14.81
C ILE A 37 4.79 19.49 14.06
N GLN A 38 4.39 20.44 13.21
CA GLN A 38 3.14 20.35 12.42
C GLN A 38 3.13 19.16 11.44
N TYR A 39 4.24 18.88 10.74
CA TYR A 39 4.28 17.75 9.80
C TYR A 39 4.17 16.41 10.52
N PHE A 40 4.77 16.29 11.71
CA PHE A 40 4.66 15.08 12.54
C PHE A 40 3.23 14.83 13.03
N TYR A 41 2.53 15.87 13.49
CA TYR A 41 1.14 15.76 13.96
C TYR A 41 0.13 15.43 12.86
N ILE A 42 0.43 15.76 11.60
CA ILE A 42 -0.44 15.42 10.45
C ILE A 42 -0.11 14.03 9.91
N ALA A 43 1.18 13.68 9.79
CA ALA A 43 1.60 12.39 9.25
C ALA A 43 1.20 11.22 10.16
N THR A 44 1.21 11.42 11.48
CA THR A 44 0.94 10.36 12.46
C THR A 44 -0.49 9.80 12.36
N PRO A 45 -1.56 10.63 12.42
CA PRO A 45 -2.93 10.16 12.25
C PRO A 45 -3.20 9.54 10.87
N ILE A 46 -2.62 10.09 9.80
CA ILE A 46 -2.78 9.56 8.43
C ILE A 46 -2.24 8.13 8.37
N SER A 47 -1.05 7.92 8.93
CA SER A 47 -0.41 6.61 8.91
C SER A 47 -1.16 5.57 9.74
N ILE A 48 -1.65 5.94 10.93
CA ILE A 48 -2.51 5.07 11.75
C ILE A 48 -3.79 4.71 10.98
N THR A 49 -4.41 5.70 10.32
CA THR A 49 -5.61 5.49 9.50
C THR A 49 -5.34 4.50 8.37
N LEU A 50 -4.21 4.64 7.67
CA LEU A 50 -3.80 3.71 6.61
C LEU A 50 -3.61 2.28 7.15
N ILE A 51 -2.97 2.11 8.31
CA ILE A 51 -2.82 0.78 8.95
C ILE A 51 -4.19 0.18 9.27
N VAL A 52 -5.10 0.97 9.87
CA VAL A 52 -6.45 0.49 10.22
C VAL A 52 -7.22 0.07 8.97
N ILE A 53 -7.18 0.87 7.90
CA ILE A 53 -7.81 0.54 6.62
C ILE A 53 -7.25 -0.78 6.08
N ASN A 54 -5.94 -0.96 6.09
CA ASN A 54 -5.29 -2.15 5.54
C ASN A 54 -5.62 -3.41 6.37
N VAL A 55 -5.66 -3.31 7.70
CA VAL A 55 -6.14 -4.40 8.58
C VAL A 55 -7.61 -4.75 8.31
N CYS A 56 -8.47 -3.75 8.12
CA CYS A 56 -9.88 -3.95 7.77
C CYS A 56 -10.03 -4.67 6.44
N ILE A 57 -9.31 -4.24 5.40
CA ILE A 57 -9.30 -4.89 4.09
C ILE A 57 -8.88 -6.34 4.22
N THR A 58 -7.78 -6.62 4.91
CA THR A 58 -7.25 -7.99 5.04
C THR A 58 -8.20 -8.92 5.79
N ARG A 59 -8.80 -8.45 6.89
CA ARG A 59 -9.87 -9.21 7.59
C ARG A 59 -11.10 -9.41 6.71
N GLY A 60 -11.49 -8.40 5.95
CA GLY A 60 -12.60 -8.46 5.02
C GLY A 60 -12.36 -9.48 3.89
N LEU A 61 -11.14 -9.55 3.35
CA LEU A 61 -10.72 -10.53 2.33
C LEU A 61 -10.70 -11.96 2.92
N GLN A 62 -10.24 -12.14 4.16
CA GLN A 62 -10.32 -13.43 4.85
C GLN A 62 -11.76 -13.93 5.02
N GLN A 63 -12.69 -13.01 5.27
CA GLN A 63 -14.12 -13.28 5.37
C GLN A 63 -14.84 -13.21 4.01
N LYS A 64 -14.08 -13.08 2.91
CA LYS A 64 -14.56 -12.98 1.53
C LYS A 64 -15.66 -11.94 1.32
N LYS A 65 -15.58 -10.81 2.02
CA LYS A 65 -16.57 -9.74 1.90
C LYS A 65 -16.34 -8.95 0.62
N SER A 66 -17.40 -8.75 -0.17
CA SER A 66 -17.34 -8.00 -1.43
C SER A 66 -16.72 -6.61 -1.29
N TRP A 67 -17.04 -5.87 -0.22
CA TRP A 67 -16.49 -4.54 0.02
C TRP A 67 -14.95 -4.55 0.17
N ALA A 68 -14.38 -5.63 0.70
CA ALA A 68 -12.95 -5.75 0.90
C ALA A 68 -12.21 -5.96 -0.42
N TYR A 69 -12.78 -6.74 -1.35
CA TYR A 69 -12.24 -6.87 -2.71
C TYR A 69 -12.25 -5.53 -3.47
N TYR A 70 -13.32 -4.74 -3.33
CA TYR A 70 -13.39 -3.42 -3.96
C TYR A 70 -12.35 -2.45 -3.37
N LEU A 71 -12.23 -2.39 -2.04
CA LEU A 71 -11.23 -1.52 -1.38
C LEU A 71 -9.79 -1.96 -1.68
N ALA A 72 -9.50 -3.25 -1.63
CA ALA A 72 -8.20 -3.81 -2.00
C ALA A 72 -7.81 -3.47 -3.44
N SER A 73 -8.76 -3.59 -4.38
CA SER A 73 -8.54 -3.27 -5.78
C SER A 73 -8.31 -1.78 -6.00
N ALA A 74 -9.05 -0.92 -5.27
CA ALA A 74 -8.86 0.53 -5.30
C ALA A 74 -7.48 0.94 -4.77
N GLU A 75 -7.01 0.33 -3.67
CA GLU A 75 -5.67 0.57 -3.13
C GLU A 75 -4.58 0.16 -4.13
N MET A 76 -4.69 -1.02 -4.74
CA MET A 76 -3.73 -1.47 -5.77
C MET A 76 -3.77 -0.57 -7.02
N LEU A 77 -4.94 -0.09 -7.43
CA LEU A 77 -5.08 0.87 -8.54
C LEU A 77 -4.42 2.21 -8.23
N ALA A 78 -4.57 2.72 -7.01
CA ALA A 78 -3.92 3.96 -6.60
C ALA A 78 -2.39 3.82 -6.67
N ILE A 79 -1.84 2.72 -6.16
CA ILE A 79 -0.39 2.44 -6.23
C ILE A 79 0.06 2.31 -7.70
N LEU A 80 -0.71 1.63 -8.55
CA LEU A 80 -0.42 1.51 -9.97
C LEU A 80 -0.39 2.88 -10.65
N ILE A 81 -1.36 3.75 -10.38
CA ILE A 81 -1.41 5.11 -10.94
C ILE A 81 -0.21 5.92 -10.46
N CYS A 82 0.11 5.89 -9.17
CA CYS A 82 1.28 6.59 -8.63
C CYS A 82 2.58 6.11 -9.30
N ALA A 83 2.79 4.80 -9.39
CA ALA A 83 3.98 4.23 -10.03
C ALA A 83 4.05 4.56 -11.53
N LEU A 84 2.90 4.59 -12.23
CA LEU A 84 2.83 5.00 -13.64
C LEU A 84 3.14 6.48 -13.81
N VAL A 85 2.56 7.36 -13.00
CA VAL A 85 2.81 8.81 -13.04
C VAL A 85 4.29 9.09 -12.78
N ASP A 86 4.86 8.50 -11.73
CA ASP A 86 6.29 8.62 -11.46
C ASP A 86 7.10 8.13 -12.65
N SER A 87 6.71 6.99 -13.25
CA SER A 87 7.44 6.42 -14.38
C SER A 87 7.44 7.25 -15.67
N VAL A 88 6.37 8.01 -15.91
CA VAL A 88 6.20 8.79 -17.14
C VAL A 88 6.73 10.21 -16.99
N PHE A 89 6.60 10.81 -15.81
CA PHE A 89 6.81 12.25 -15.63
C PHE A 89 8.03 12.62 -14.78
N PHE A 90 8.54 11.72 -13.94
CA PHE A 90 9.50 12.09 -12.89
C PHE A 90 10.77 11.22 -12.86
N ILE A 91 11.01 10.38 -13.88
CA ILE A 91 12.20 9.53 -13.91
C ILE A 91 13.40 10.26 -14.50
N GLU A 92 14.46 10.29 -13.70
CA GLU A 92 15.77 10.78 -14.10
C GLU A 92 16.78 9.65 -14.38
N ASP A 93 16.54 8.43 -13.84
CA ASP A 93 17.46 7.29 -13.92
C ASP A 93 16.80 5.94 -14.29
N LEU A 94 17.55 5.12 -15.05
CA LEU A 94 17.10 3.84 -15.61
C LEU A 94 16.76 2.78 -14.53
N SER A 95 17.43 2.81 -13.37
CA SER A 95 17.14 1.95 -12.23
C SER A 95 15.76 2.24 -11.61
N SER A 96 15.40 3.52 -11.50
CA SER A 96 14.10 3.97 -10.99
C SER A 96 12.96 3.55 -11.92
N LEU A 97 13.22 3.50 -13.24
CA LEU A 97 12.28 3.00 -14.23
C LEU A 97 11.97 1.52 -14.05
N PHE A 98 13.01 0.69 -13.94
CA PHE A 98 12.80 -0.74 -13.72
C PHE A 98 12.06 -1.02 -12.41
N PHE A 99 12.38 -0.27 -11.35
CA PHE A 99 11.70 -0.40 -10.06
C PHE A 99 10.21 -0.05 -10.18
N ASN A 100 9.86 1.08 -10.80
CA ASN A 100 8.46 1.48 -10.97
C ASN A 100 7.68 0.52 -11.90
N LEU A 101 8.29 0.06 -12.99
CA LEU A 101 7.68 -0.95 -13.87
C LEU A 101 7.45 -2.28 -13.15
N PHE A 102 8.37 -2.69 -12.28
CA PHE A 102 8.21 -3.86 -11.44
C PHE A 102 7.05 -3.70 -10.45
N ILE A 103 6.93 -2.53 -9.81
CA ILE A 103 5.76 -2.21 -8.95
C ILE A 103 4.47 -2.29 -9.77
N CYS A 104 4.43 -1.70 -10.97
CA CYS A 104 3.26 -1.76 -11.86
C CYS A 104 2.88 -3.21 -12.20
N ALA A 105 3.84 -4.07 -12.54
CA ALA A 105 3.58 -5.46 -12.85
C ALA A 105 3.03 -6.23 -11.64
N LEU A 106 3.57 -5.99 -10.44
CA LEU A 106 3.10 -6.60 -9.20
C LEU A 106 1.69 -6.15 -8.84
N THR A 107 1.39 -4.85 -8.89
CA THR A 107 0.06 -4.32 -8.57
C THR A 107 -0.99 -4.78 -9.56
N ALA A 108 -0.69 -4.78 -10.86
CA ALA A 108 -1.58 -5.33 -11.89
C ALA A 108 -1.87 -6.82 -11.65
N SER A 109 -0.84 -7.60 -11.31
CA SER A 109 -1.00 -9.03 -10.99
C SER A 109 -1.87 -9.25 -9.75
N ALA A 110 -1.72 -8.42 -8.72
CA ALA A 110 -2.54 -8.45 -7.51
C ALA A 110 -4.02 -8.14 -7.82
N ILE A 111 -4.29 -7.14 -8.67
CA ILE A 111 -5.65 -6.81 -9.12
C ILE A 111 -6.28 -7.99 -9.86
N CYS A 112 -5.57 -8.61 -10.80
CA CYS A 112 -6.05 -9.79 -11.51
C CYS A 112 -6.35 -10.96 -10.56
N ALA A 113 -5.50 -11.20 -9.57
CA ALA A 113 -5.70 -12.24 -8.57
C ALA A 113 -6.94 -11.96 -7.70
N LEU A 114 -7.12 -10.72 -7.22
CA LEU A 114 -8.30 -10.29 -6.47
C LEU A 114 -9.58 -10.49 -7.28
N TYR A 115 -9.56 -10.09 -8.55
CA TYR A 115 -10.72 -10.25 -9.44
C TYR A 115 -11.09 -11.71 -9.65
N ARG A 116 -10.10 -12.58 -9.90
CA ARG A 116 -10.34 -14.01 -10.09
C ARG A 116 -10.90 -14.68 -8.83
N ASP A 117 -10.34 -14.36 -7.66
CA ASP A 117 -10.77 -14.89 -6.37
C ASP A 117 -12.21 -14.44 -6.04
N PHE A 118 -12.55 -13.19 -6.35
CA PHE A 118 -13.91 -12.66 -6.19
C PHE A 118 -14.94 -13.35 -7.08
N GLN A 119 -14.58 -13.66 -8.33
CA GLN A 119 -15.48 -14.36 -9.26
C GLN A 119 -15.74 -15.81 -8.82
N MET A 120 -14.71 -16.51 -8.32
CA MET A 120 -14.84 -17.89 -7.83
C MET A 120 -15.73 -18.03 -6.60
N ASP A 121 -15.91 -16.95 -5.83
CA ASP A 121 -16.77 -16.95 -4.64
C ASP A 121 -18.25 -16.67 -4.96
N ARG A 122 -18.54 -16.19 -6.18
CA ARG A 122 -19.90 -15.90 -6.66
C ARG A 122 -20.50 -17.02 -7.52
N SER A 123 -19.69 -17.99 -7.94
CA SER A 123 -20.09 -19.19 -8.71
C SER A 123 -20.38 -20.37 -7.79
#